data_AF-A0A9E5QD31-F1
#
_entry.id   AF-A0A9E5QD31-F1
#
_cell.length_a   1.000
_cell.length_b   1.000
_cell.length_c   1.000
_cell.angle_alpha   90.00
_cell.angle_beta   90.00
_cell.angle_gamma   90.00
#
_symmetry.space_group_name_H-M   'P 1'
#
loop_
_entity.id
_entity.type
_entity.pdbx_description
1 polymer ?
#
loop_
_entity_poly.entity_id
_entity_poly.type
_entity_poly.pdbx_seq_one_letter_code
_entity_poly.pdbx_strand_id
1 'polypeptide(L)' 'KVRFIRNTSEQAAEWEIPDGMLDFVYIDADHRFDHVMQDIILWFKKIRRGGILSGHDYDFGNGDVGDAVKVFCK' A
#
# COMPACT_ATOMS: atom_id res chain seq x y z
N LYS A 1 16.17 -12.30 8.58
CA LYS A 1 16.15 -12.96 7.25
C LYS A 1 15.46 -12.00 6.28
N VAL A 2 15.94 -11.85 5.05
CA VAL A 2 15.33 -10.99 4.02
C VAL A 2 14.89 -11.85 2.84
N ARG A 3 13.72 -11.56 2.26
CA ARG A 3 13.21 -12.18 1.04
C ARG A 3 12.87 -11.08 0.04
N PHE A 4 13.41 -11.17 -1.18
CA PHE A 4 13.03 -10.30 -2.29
C PHE A 4 11.96 -10.98 -3.13
N ILE A 5 10.90 -10.25 -3.47
CA ILE A 5 9.83 -10.69 -4.37
C ILE A 5 9.90 -9.79 -5.60
N ARG A 6 9.98 -10.38 -6.79
CA ARG A 6 10.06 -9.65 -8.06
C ARG A 6 8.80 -9.93 -8.87
N ASN A 7 7.79 -9.10 -8.69
CA ASN A 7 6.47 -9.16 -9.33
C ASN A 7 5.88 -7.73 -9.42
N THR A 8 4.73 -7.56 -10.07
CA THR A 8 3.96 -6.32 -9.87
C THR A 8 3.44 -6.24 -8.43
N SER A 9 3.04 -5.04 -8.01
CA SER A 9 2.45 -4.84 -6.68
C SER A 9 1.24 -5.74 -6.46
N GLU A 10 0.35 -5.86 -7.45
CA GLU A 10 -0.86 -6.67 -7.32
C GLU A 10 -0.54 -8.16 -7.21
N GLN A 11 0.37 -8.66 -8.04
CA GLN A 11 0.78 -10.06 -8.02
C GLN A 11 1.46 -10.41 -6.70
N ALA A 12 2.32 -9.53 -6.18
CA ALA A 12 2.96 -9.74 -4.88
C ALA A 12 1.94 -9.76 -3.75
N ALA A 13 0.99 -8.83 -3.73
CA ALA A 13 -0.05 -8.77 -2.71
C ALA A 13 -0.98 -10.00 -2.77
N GLU A 14 -1.39 -10.44 -3.96
CA GLU A 14 -2.38 -11.52 -4.11
C GLU A 14 -1.78 -12.92 -4.03
N TRP A 15 -0.59 -13.16 -4.57
CA TRP A 15 -0.05 -14.52 -4.71
C TRP A 15 0.92 -14.92 -3.58
N GLU A 16 1.60 -13.95 -2.97
CA GLU A 16 2.73 -14.23 -2.09
C GLU A 16 2.45 -13.98 -0.61
N ILE A 17 1.42 -13.18 -0.31
CA ILE A 17 1.15 -12.61 1.02
C ILE A 17 -0.31 -12.89 1.42
N PRO A 18 -0.54 -13.76 2.42
CA PRO A 18 -1.85 -13.95 3.01
C PRO A 18 -2.41 -12.69 3.69
N ASP A 19 -3.74 -12.56 3.70
CA ASP A 19 -4.44 -11.50 4.41
C ASP A 19 -4.15 -11.55 5.92
N GLY A 20 -4.00 -10.38 6.53
CA GLY A 20 -3.71 -10.24 7.96
C GLY A 20 -2.36 -10.81 8.42
N MET A 21 -1.41 -11.09 7.52
CA MET A 21 -0.10 -11.64 7.89
C MET A 21 0.90 -10.57 8.32
N LEU A 22 0.81 -9.35 7.79
CA LEU A 22 1.84 -8.32 7.96
C LEU A 22 1.55 -7.40 9.15
N ASP A 23 2.58 -7.08 9.92
CA ASP A 23 2.53 -6.04 10.96
C ASP A 23 2.57 -4.62 10.38
N PHE A 24 3.32 -4.46 9.29
CA PHE A 24 3.64 -3.17 8.70
C PHE A 24 3.83 -3.29 7.19
N VAL A 25 3.33 -2.31 6.45
CA VAL A 25 3.59 -2.11 5.01
C VAL A 25 3.97 -0.65 4.77
N TYR A 26 5.00 -0.44 3.94
CA TYR A 26 5.42 0.87 3.46
C TYR A 26 5.32 0.91 1.93
N ILE A 27 4.55 1.85 1.39
CA ILE A 27 4.36 2.04 -0.06
C ILE A 27 5.13 3.28 -0.54
N ASP A 28 5.98 3.08 -1.54
CA ASP A 28 6.71 4.13 -2.25
C ASP A 28 6.79 3.69 -3.73
N ALA A 29 5.74 4.02 -4.47
CA ALA A 29 5.44 3.44 -5.77
C ALA A 29 4.97 4.53 -6.76
N ASP A 30 4.04 4.21 -7.66
CA ASP A 30 3.48 5.19 -8.60
C ASP A 30 2.63 6.22 -7.83
N HIS A 31 2.80 7.50 -8.15
CA HIS A 31 2.16 8.62 -7.46
C HIS A 31 0.89 9.14 -8.15
N ARG A 32 0.31 8.38 -9.09
CA ARG A 32 -0.99 8.66 -9.69
C ARG A 32 -2.12 8.06 -8.86
N PHE A 33 -3.22 8.80 -8.73
CA PHE A 33 -4.32 8.50 -7.79
C PHE A 33 -4.80 7.04 -7.88
N ASP A 34 -5.10 6.56 -9.09
CA ASP A 34 -5.64 5.22 -9.31
C ASP A 34 -4.68 4.11 -8.85
N HIS A 35 -3.37 4.31 -9.06
CA HIS A 35 -2.35 3.35 -8.65
C HIS A 35 -2.13 3.37 -7.15
N VAL A 36 -2.11 4.56 -6.52
CA VAL A 36 -2.03 4.67 -5.05
C VAL A 36 -3.24 4.01 -4.41
N MET A 37 -4.44 4.26 -4.92
CA MET A 37 -5.67 3.66 -4.40
C MET A 37 -5.65 2.13 -4.54
N GLN A 38 -5.20 1.62 -5.68
CA GLN A 38 -5.04 0.18 -5.90
C GLN A 38 -4.07 -0.45 -4.88
N ASP A 39 -2.91 0.15 -4.69
CA ASP A 39 -1.92 -0.34 -3.72
C ASP A 39 -2.46 -0.29 -2.29
N ILE A 40 -3.09 0.81 -1.88
CA ILE A 40 -3.71 0.93 -0.55
C ILE A 40 -4.74 -0.19 -0.34
N ILE A 41 -5.66 -0.40 -1.28
CA ILE A 41 -6.72 -1.42 -1.16
C ILE A 41 -6.14 -2.82 -1.06
N LEU A 42 -5.15 -3.15 -1.88
CA LEU A 42 -4.55 -4.48 -1.92
C LEU A 42 -3.73 -4.76 -0.66
N TRP A 43 -2.85 -3.84 -0.30
CA TRP A 43 -1.92 -4.03 0.81
C TRP A 43 -2.58 -3.85 2.18
N PHE A 44 -3.64 -3.05 2.30
CA PHE A 44 -4.36 -2.90 3.57
C PHE A 44 -4.94 -4.23 4.07
N LYS A 45 -5.45 -5.08 3.16
CA LYS A 45 -5.96 -6.43 3.52
C LYS A 45 -4.88 -7.35 4.07
N LYS A 46 -3.62 -7.12 3.66
CA LYS A 46 -2.47 -7.94 4.07
C LYS A 46 -1.99 -7.61 5.47
N ILE A 47 -2.44 -6.50 6.03
CA ILE A 47 -2.04 -6.03 7.36
C ILE A 47 -2.99 -6.62 8.41
N ARG A 48 -2.41 -7.13 9.50
CA ARG A 48 -3.19 -7.63 10.64
C ARG A 48 -3.95 -6.50 11.33
N ARG A 49 -4.97 -6.85 12.11
CA ARG A 49 -5.64 -5.86 12.98
C ARG A 49 -4.62 -5.18 13.91
N GLY A 50 -4.65 -3.85 13.95
CA GLY A 50 -3.72 -3.02 14.70
C GLY A 50 -2.32 -2.88 14.08
N GLY A 51 -2.09 -3.38 12.86
CA GLY A 51 -0.89 -3.08 12.09
C GLY A 51 -0.96 -1.70 11.41
N ILE A 52 0.10 -1.34 10.69
CA ILE A 52 0.27 0.00 10.12
C ILE A 52 0.50 -0.08 8.61
N LEU A 53 -0.25 0.73 7.85
CA LEU A 53 0.05 1.07 6.46
C LEU A 53 0.63 2.49 6.45
N SER A 54 1.79 2.67 5.84
CA SER A 54 2.46 3.97 5.68
C SER A 54 2.94 4.13 4.24
N GLY A 55 3.30 5.35 3.85
CA GLY A 55 3.89 5.58 2.54
C GLY A 55 4.57 6.95 2.39
N HIS A 56 5.03 7.21 1.17
CA HIS A 56 5.74 8.42 0.78
C HIS A 56 4.78 9.50 0.21
N ASP A 57 5.27 10.75 0.03
CA ASP A 57 4.61 11.86 -0.70
C ASP A 57 3.17 12.28 -0.30
N TYR A 58 2.72 12.05 0.94
CA TYR A 58 1.36 12.41 1.37
C TYR A 58 1.00 13.91 1.23
N ASP A 59 1.94 14.82 1.50
CA ASP A 59 1.70 16.28 1.54
C ASP A 59 2.55 17.05 0.49
N PHE A 60 2.81 16.43 -0.66
CA PHE A 60 3.63 17.02 -1.71
C PHE A 60 2.77 17.70 -2.80
N GLY A 61 2.48 18.99 -2.62
CA GLY A 61 2.01 19.92 -3.66
C GLY A 61 0.65 19.62 -4.31
N ASN A 62 0.63 18.73 -5.31
CA ASN A 62 -0.52 18.34 -6.15
C ASN A 62 -0.91 16.87 -5.91
N GLY A 63 -1.02 16.48 -4.64
CA GLY A 63 -0.82 15.09 -4.24
C GLY A 63 -2.02 14.17 -4.45
N ASP A 64 -2.13 13.58 -5.65
CA ASP A 64 -2.91 12.36 -5.91
C ASP A 64 -2.76 11.31 -4.79
N VAL A 65 -1.55 11.20 -4.22
CA VAL A 65 -1.24 10.36 -3.05
C VAL A 65 -2.05 10.78 -1.83
N GLY A 66 -1.96 12.05 -1.44
CA GLY A 66 -2.69 12.60 -0.30
C GLY A 66 -4.19 12.48 -0.47
N ASP A 67 -4.70 12.70 -1.68
CA ASP A 67 -6.12 12.60 -1.98
C ASP A 67 -6.61 11.14 -1.95
N ALA A 68 -5.84 10.18 -2.49
CA ALA A 68 -6.15 8.77 -2.39
C ALA A 68 -6.20 8.30 -0.92
N VAL A 69 -5.23 8.69 -0.09
CA VAL A 69 -5.21 8.37 1.35
C VAL A 69 -6.43 8.98 2.05
N LYS A 70 -6.75 10.25 1.79
CA LYS A 70 -7.92 10.92 2.38
C LYS A 70 -9.25 10.27 1.96
N VAL A 71 -9.35 9.81 0.72
CA VAL A 71 -10.54 9.09 0.22
C VAL A 71 -10.66 7.74 0.90
N PHE A 72 -9.56 6.98 1.01
CA PHE A 72 -9.58 5.65 1.62
C PHE A 72 -9.88 5.68 3.13
N CYS A 73 -9.40 6.70 3.84
CA CYS A 73 -9.59 6.82 5.29
C CYS A 73 -10.94 7.42 5.72
N LYS A 74 -11.77 7.87 4.78
CA LYS A 74 -13.12 8.36 5.05
C LYS A 74 -14.14 7.22 5.05
#